data_AF-A0A429DW21-F1
#
_entry.id   AF-A0A429DW21-F1
#
_cell.length_a   1.000
_cell.length_b   1.000
_cell.length_c   1.000
_cell.angle_alpha   90.00
_cell.angle_beta   90.00
_cell.angle_gamma   90.00
#
_symmetry.space_group_name_H-M   'P 1'
#
loop_
_entity.id
_entity.type
_entity.pdbx_description
1 polymer ?
#
loop_
_entity_poly.entity_id
_entity_poly.type
_entity_poly.pdbx_seq_one_letter_code
_entity_poly.pdbx_strand_id
1 'polypeptide(L)'
;MILLAVVGVGAGGYGFWTLLSYRMASVPGGGMAPTIQPGAVVLYRWTSLPEIPRGAVVLMEVSAFPDSSPADGRIVKRVIGVGGDRVVCCTQDNLITVNGKPVKEPYTEDDNGYGRKEYRPFSVQVPPGAVFVVGDQRNNSRDSRLYVGMPGDGAVPLSKVVGVVVGLGSVLAADPFPQTTAFVEAGLPGDPVSDTGFRTSRNLAFGGAGLVAVGVIGAIVLVVRSAGKRRRAAAIPPMR
;
A
#
# COMPACT_ATOMS: atom_id res chain seq x y z
N MET A 1 -16.47 -13.31 -31.55
CA MET A 1 -15.73 -12.04 -31.70
C MET A 1 -16.35 -10.91 -30.88
N ILE A 2 -17.63 -10.58 -31.06
CA ILE A 2 -18.32 -9.54 -30.26
C ILE A 2 -18.30 -9.86 -28.76
N LEU A 3 -18.57 -11.12 -28.39
CA LEU A 3 -18.51 -11.55 -26.98
C LEU A 3 -17.14 -11.32 -26.33
N LEU A 4 -16.03 -11.57 -27.05
CA LEU A 4 -14.67 -11.34 -26.54
C LEU A 4 -14.42 -9.85 -26.31
N ALA A 5 -14.88 -8.99 -27.21
CA ALA A 5 -14.77 -7.55 -27.03
C ALA A 5 -15.62 -7.05 -25.83
N VAL A 6 -16.84 -7.56 -25.66
CA VAL A 6 -17.72 -7.20 -24.52
C VAL A 6 -17.10 -7.63 -23.19
N VAL A 7 -16.61 -8.87 -23.09
CA VAL A 7 -15.90 -9.36 -21.90
C VAL A 7 -14.64 -8.54 -21.65
N GLY A 8 -13.91 -8.18 -22.70
CA GLY A 8 -12.72 -7.34 -22.63
C GLY A 8 -13.01 -5.95 -22.06
N VAL A 9 -14.10 -5.30 -22.50
CA VAL A 9 -14.54 -3.99 -21.96
C VAL A 9 -14.92 -4.11 -20.49
N GLY A 10 -15.67 -5.14 -20.10
CA GLY A 10 -16.08 -5.34 -18.70
C GLY A 10 -14.90 -5.57 -17.77
N ALA A 11 -14.06 -6.57 -18.08
CA ALA A 11 -12.88 -6.90 -17.28
C ALA A 11 -11.85 -5.76 -17.27
N GLY A 12 -11.57 -5.17 -18.44
CA GLY A 12 -10.63 -4.08 -18.59
C GLY A 12 -11.07 -2.81 -17.87
N GLY A 13 -12.36 -2.46 -18.01
CA GLY A 13 -12.97 -1.32 -17.34
C GLY A 13 -12.97 -1.47 -15.82
N TYR A 14 -13.32 -2.64 -15.28
CA TYR A 14 -13.26 -2.91 -13.84
C TYR A 14 -11.83 -2.84 -13.29
N GLY A 15 -10.87 -3.44 -14.00
CA GLY A 15 -9.45 -3.37 -13.64
C GLY A 15 -8.97 -1.91 -13.61
N PHE A 16 -9.22 -1.15 -14.66
CA PHE A 16 -8.84 0.26 -14.74
C PHE A 16 -9.50 1.11 -13.66
N TRP A 17 -10.80 0.95 -13.43
CA TRP A 17 -11.53 1.66 -12.38
C TRP A 17 -10.92 1.42 -11.00
N THR A 18 -10.60 0.15 -10.70
CA THR A 18 -10.01 -0.22 -9.42
C THR A 18 -8.61 0.40 -9.24
N LEU A 19 -7.81 0.50 -10.31
CA LEU A 19 -6.50 1.16 -10.28
C LEU A 19 -6.58 2.63 -9.88
N LEU A 20 -7.69 3.33 -10.15
CA LEU A 20 -7.88 4.73 -9.74
C LEU A 20 -7.96 4.92 -8.22
N SER A 21 -8.15 3.85 -7.44
CA SER A 21 -8.11 3.90 -5.97
C SER A 21 -6.70 3.86 -5.38
N TYR A 22 -5.70 3.56 -6.22
CA TYR A 22 -4.30 3.53 -5.83
C TYR A 22 -3.57 4.80 -6.25
N ARG A 23 -2.57 5.16 -5.47
CA ARG A 23 -1.70 6.32 -5.69
C ARG A 23 -0.26 5.94 -5.37
N MET A 24 0.68 6.74 -5.87
CA MET A 24 2.09 6.56 -5.60
C MET A 24 2.68 7.76 -4.89
N ALA A 25 3.69 7.50 -4.06
CA ALA A 25 4.50 8.52 -3.43
C ALA A 25 5.96 8.09 -3.40
N SER A 26 6.88 9.03 -3.60
CA SER A 26 8.30 8.81 -3.30
C SER A 26 8.54 8.95 -1.80
N VAL A 27 9.39 8.09 -1.26
CA VAL A 27 9.82 8.11 0.14
C VAL A 27 11.30 8.52 0.17
N PRO A 28 11.61 9.82 0.33
CA PRO A 28 13.00 10.27 0.25
C PRO A 28 13.85 9.87 1.47
N GLY A 29 13.24 9.76 2.65
CA GLY A 29 13.94 9.50 3.91
C GLY A 29 14.20 8.02 4.20
N GLY A 30 15.25 7.74 4.99
CA GLY A 30 15.65 6.38 5.38
C GLY A 30 15.04 5.83 6.67
N GLY A 31 14.08 6.53 7.28
CA GLY A 31 13.48 6.12 8.57
C GLY A 31 12.70 4.80 8.54
N MET A 32 12.48 4.23 7.36
CA MET A 32 11.81 2.94 7.14
C MET A 32 12.75 1.84 6.62
N ALA A 33 14.05 2.11 6.50
CA ALA A 33 15.02 1.06 6.16
C ALA A 33 15.07 -0.01 7.28
N PRO A 34 15.30 -1.30 6.97
CA PRO A 34 15.53 -1.86 5.64
C PRO A 34 14.26 -2.08 4.81
N THR A 35 13.08 -2.07 5.44
CA THR A 35 11.79 -2.39 4.77
C THR A 35 11.50 -1.51 3.56
N ILE A 36 11.79 -0.21 3.66
CA ILE A 36 11.66 0.76 2.56
C ILE A 36 12.95 1.54 2.48
N GLN A 37 13.67 1.37 1.36
CA GLN A 37 14.90 2.08 1.10
C GLN A 37 14.65 3.57 0.81
N PRO A 38 15.59 4.47 1.15
CA PRO A 38 15.54 5.86 0.71
C PRO A 38 15.37 5.97 -0.81
N GLY A 39 14.48 6.85 -1.25
CA GLY A 39 14.15 7.06 -2.67
C GLY A 39 13.16 6.06 -3.27
N ALA A 40 12.75 5.04 -2.51
CA ALA A 40 11.76 4.07 -2.99
C ALA A 40 10.41 4.74 -3.32
N VAL A 41 9.71 4.17 -4.29
CA VAL A 41 8.33 4.53 -4.61
C VAL A 41 7.40 3.53 -3.94
N VAL A 42 6.48 4.04 -3.13
CA VAL A 42 5.43 3.25 -2.49
C VAL A 42 4.12 3.42 -3.24
N LEU A 43 3.43 2.29 -3.43
CA LEU A 43 2.03 2.27 -3.81
C LEU A 43 1.21 2.27 -2.52
N TYR A 44 0.29 3.23 -2.40
CA TYR A 44 -0.64 3.29 -1.28
C TYR A 44 -2.07 3.34 -1.77
N ARG A 45 -2.97 2.81 -0.95
CA ARG A 45 -4.41 2.93 -1.14
C ARG A 45 -4.92 4.05 -0.25
N TRP A 46 -5.68 4.99 -0.84
CA TRP A 46 -6.31 6.04 -0.07
C TRP A 46 -7.28 5.41 0.94
N THR A 47 -7.22 5.86 2.17
CA THR A 47 -7.93 5.22 3.27
C THR A 47 -8.85 6.21 3.98
N SER A 48 -10.15 5.95 3.92
CA SER A 48 -11.11 6.41 4.91
C SER A 48 -11.48 5.23 5.83
N LEU A 49 -10.49 4.41 6.21
CA LEU A 49 -10.75 3.25 7.07
C LEU A 49 -11.02 3.71 8.51
N PRO A 50 -12.05 3.16 9.16
CA PRO A 50 -12.33 3.44 10.56
C PRO A 50 -11.20 2.93 11.48
N GLU A 51 -10.49 1.87 11.07
CA GLU A 51 -9.38 1.28 11.81
C GLU A 51 -8.24 0.86 10.88
N ILE A 52 -7.01 1.06 11.34
CA ILE A 52 -5.78 0.62 10.68
C ILE A 52 -5.13 -0.43 11.59
N PRO A 53 -4.86 -1.66 11.13
CA PRO A 53 -4.32 -2.69 12.00
C PRO A 53 -2.86 -2.41 12.38
N ARG A 54 -2.42 -3.01 13.50
CA ARG A 54 -1.02 -2.98 13.92
C ARG A 54 -0.14 -3.64 12.86
N GLY A 55 1.09 -3.15 12.73
CA GLY A 55 2.03 -3.58 11.72
C GLY A 55 1.80 -2.99 10.33
N ALA A 56 0.65 -2.37 10.06
CA ALA A 56 0.43 -1.64 8.81
C ALA A 56 1.45 -0.51 8.65
N VAL A 57 1.89 -0.28 7.41
CA VAL A 57 2.74 0.86 7.07
C VAL A 57 1.86 1.94 6.44
N VAL A 58 1.92 3.15 7.00
CA VAL A 58 1.03 4.25 6.64
C VAL A 58 1.81 5.42 6.07
N LEU A 59 1.24 6.06 5.04
CA LEU A 59 1.64 7.37 4.57
C LEU A 59 0.82 8.42 5.33
N MET A 60 1.48 9.40 5.92
CA MET A 60 0.85 10.41 6.77
C MET A 60 1.47 11.79 6.55
N GLU A 61 0.73 12.84 6.91
CA GLU A 61 1.24 14.20 6.89
C GLU A 61 2.27 14.41 8.02
N VAL A 62 3.39 15.09 7.72
CA VAL A 62 4.40 15.40 8.75
C VAL A 62 3.83 16.36 9.81
N SER A 63 2.85 17.18 9.43
CA SER A 63 2.09 18.06 10.34
C SER A 63 1.34 17.34 11.46
N ALA A 64 1.35 16.00 11.48
CA ALA A 64 0.92 15.22 12.64
C ALA A 64 1.83 15.41 13.87
N PHE A 65 3.07 15.89 13.69
CA PHE A 65 3.99 16.15 14.77
C PHE A 65 4.15 17.66 15.05
N PRO A 66 4.28 18.08 16.33
CA PRO A 66 4.27 19.50 16.71
C PRO A 66 5.37 20.35 16.07
N ASP A 67 6.56 19.78 15.85
CA ASP A 67 7.74 20.48 15.34
C ASP A 67 7.86 20.37 13.81
N SER A 68 6.73 20.33 13.10
CA SER A 68 6.70 20.11 11.66
C SER A 68 5.60 20.91 10.98
N SER A 69 5.89 21.38 9.78
CA SER A 69 4.98 22.15 8.94
C SER A 69 4.31 21.25 7.89
N PRO A 70 3.09 21.57 7.43
CA PRO A 70 2.52 20.93 6.24
C PRO A 70 3.44 21.01 5.01
N ALA A 71 4.30 22.04 4.93
CA ALA A 71 5.29 22.20 3.87
C ALA A 71 6.35 21.08 3.86
N ASP A 72 6.56 20.39 4.99
CA ASP A 72 7.50 19.27 5.10
C ASP A 72 6.97 18.00 4.42
N GLY A 73 5.72 18.03 3.93
CA GLY A 73 5.16 17.02 3.04
C GLY A 73 4.59 15.80 3.78
N ARG A 74 4.98 14.61 3.33
CA ARG A 74 4.47 13.33 3.81
C ARG A 74 5.59 12.38 4.18
N ILE A 75 5.35 11.55 5.18
CA ILE A 75 6.28 10.54 5.67
C ILE A 75 5.59 9.18 5.79
N VAL A 76 6.42 8.14 5.82
CA VAL A 76 5.97 6.76 6.02
C VAL A 76 6.47 6.25 7.36
N LYS A 77 5.58 5.58 8.09
CA LYS A 77 5.83 4.96 9.40
C LYS A 77 5.02 3.67 9.56
N ARG A 78 5.44 2.80 10.47
CA ARG A 78 4.70 1.59 10.84
C ARG A 78 3.83 1.85 12.06
N VAL A 79 2.59 1.40 12.02
CA VAL A 79 1.67 1.41 13.17
C VAL A 79 2.11 0.37 14.18
N ILE A 80 2.44 0.79 15.39
CA ILE A 80 2.80 -0.08 16.52
C ILE A 80 1.61 -0.26 17.46
N GLY A 81 0.86 0.82 17.70
CA GLY A 81 -0.34 0.81 18.53
C GLY A 81 -1.50 1.51 17.85
N VAL A 82 -2.71 1.09 18.16
CA VAL A 82 -3.99 1.66 17.69
C VAL A 82 -4.79 2.19 18.89
N GLY A 83 -5.86 2.94 18.65
CA GLY A 83 -6.70 3.49 19.71
C GLY A 83 -7.07 2.46 20.79
N GLY A 84 -6.84 2.82 22.06
CA GLY A 84 -7.02 1.95 23.22
C GLY A 84 -5.76 1.19 23.65
N ASP A 85 -4.70 1.15 22.83
CA ASP A 85 -3.47 0.46 23.20
C ASP A 85 -2.65 1.21 24.23
N ARG A 86 -2.05 0.45 25.14
CA ARG A 86 -0.93 0.90 25.94
C ARG A 86 0.38 0.43 25.33
N VAL A 87 1.18 1.35 24.80
CA VAL A 87 2.49 1.06 24.21
C VAL A 87 3.58 1.49 25.18
N VAL A 88 4.47 0.57 25.54
CA VAL A 88 5.52 0.81 26.54
C VAL A 88 6.84 0.30 26.03
N CYS A 89 7.86 1.13 26.18
CA CYS A 89 9.23 0.75 25.93
C CYS A 89 10.07 0.85 27.22
N CYS A 90 10.94 -0.10 27.51
CA CYS A 90 11.11 -1.39 26.83
C CYS A 90 11.35 -2.50 27.86
N THR A 91 11.17 -3.76 27.44
CA THR A 91 11.57 -4.92 28.23
C THR A 91 13.10 -4.96 28.42
N GLN A 92 13.57 -5.87 29.26
CA GLN A 92 15.01 -6.12 29.43
C GLN A 92 15.69 -6.57 28.12
N ASP A 93 14.95 -7.21 27.21
CA ASP A 93 15.40 -7.61 25.88
C ASP A 93 15.24 -6.49 24.83
N ASN A 94 15.00 -5.25 25.27
CA ASN A 94 14.87 -4.08 24.41
C ASN A 94 13.69 -4.16 23.41
N LEU A 95 12.59 -4.82 23.82
CA LEU A 95 11.38 -4.95 23.02
C LEU A 95 10.33 -3.91 23.45
N ILE A 96 9.60 -3.37 22.47
CA ILE A 96 8.37 -2.64 22.74
C ILE A 96 7.31 -3.64 23.19
N THR A 97 6.52 -3.25 24.19
CA THR A 97 5.32 -3.97 24.60
C THR A 97 4.07 -3.22 24.16
N VAL A 98 3.06 -3.96 23.71
CA VAL A 98 1.73 -3.42 23.40
C VAL A 98 0.73 -4.19 24.26
N ASN A 99 -0.02 -3.51 25.11
CA ASN A 99 -0.92 -4.10 26.10
C ASN A 99 -0.22 -5.16 26.97
N GLY A 100 1.03 -4.90 27.36
CA GLY A 100 1.87 -5.81 28.14
C GLY A 100 2.45 -6.99 27.37
N LYS A 101 2.14 -7.15 26.08
CA LYS A 101 2.68 -8.22 25.24
C LYS A 101 3.96 -7.74 24.55
N PRO A 102 5.13 -8.37 24.79
CA PRO A 102 6.36 -8.03 24.09
C PRO A 102 6.26 -8.40 22.61
N VAL A 103 6.63 -7.47 21.72
CA VAL A 103 6.58 -7.66 20.27
C VAL A 103 8.00 -7.87 19.75
N LYS A 104 8.25 -9.01 19.10
CA LYS A 104 9.49 -9.25 18.36
C LYS A 104 9.35 -8.66 16.97
N GLU A 105 10.27 -7.76 16.61
CA GLU A 105 10.15 -6.93 15.41
C GLU A 105 11.28 -7.24 14.42
N PRO A 106 11.24 -8.38 13.70
CA PRO A 106 12.35 -8.84 12.85
C PRO A 106 12.67 -7.87 11.72
N TYR A 107 11.69 -7.09 11.27
CA TYR A 107 11.83 -6.04 10.26
C TYR A 107 12.69 -4.84 10.71
N THR A 108 13.28 -4.88 11.91
CA THR A 108 14.15 -3.83 12.47
C THR A 108 15.58 -4.32 12.73
N GLU A 109 15.92 -5.56 12.37
CA GLU A 109 17.17 -6.23 12.79
C GLU A 109 18.40 -5.95 11.92
N ASP A 110 18.25 -5.37 10.72
CA ASP A 110 19.41 -4.95 9.92
C ASP A 110 20.06 -3.68 10.48
N ASP A 111 21.34 -3.78 10.85
CA ASP A 111 22.18 -2.61 11.17
C ASP A 111 22.55 -1.89 9.88
N ASN A 112 21.69 -0.96 9.47
CA ASN A 112 21.92 -0.06 8.33
C ASN A 112 22.99 1.03 8.63
N GLY A 113 23.95 0.76 9.53
CA GLY A 113 25.02 1.67 9.92
C GLY A 113 24.62 2.72 10.96
N TYR A 114 23.48 2.54 11.65
CA TYR A 114 23.00 3.44 12.72
C TYR A 114 23.13 2.83 14.13
N GLY A 115 23.82 1.70 14.26
CA GLY A 115 24.15 1.08 15.53
C GLY A 115 22.97 0.33 16.18
N ARG A 116 23.16 -0.06 17.45
CA ARG A 116 22.17 -0.86 18.20
C ARG A 116 20.93 -0.07 18.53
N LYS A 117 19.75 -0.70 18.44
CA LYS A 117 18.47 -0.13 18.86
C LYS A 117 18.60 0.46 20.27
N GLU A 118 18.55 1.77 20.39
CA GLU A 118 18.61 2.44 21.70
C GLU A 118 17.33 3.20 21.91
N TYR A 119 16.49 2.68 22.80
CA TYR A 119 15.25 3.35 23.14
C TYR A 119 15.40 4.15 24.42
N ARG A 120 14.85 5.36 24.39
CA ARG A 120 14.51 6.08 25.62
C ARG A 120 13.23 5.46 26.20
N PRO A 121 13.13 5.27 27.53
CA PRO A 121 11.91 4.78 28.15
C PRO A 121 10.71 5.66 27.81
N PHE A 122 9.57 5.04 27.50
CA PHE A 122 8.32 5.76 27.27
C PHE A 122 7.10 4.88 27.60
N SER A 123 5.98 5.53 27.93
CA SER A 123 4.69 4.87 28.14
C SER A 123 3.60 5.78 27.61
N VAL A 124 2.82 5.29 26.66
CA VAL A 124 1.72 6.04 26.02
C VAL A 124 0.44 5.22 26.05
N GLN A 125 -0.67 5.91 26.27
CA GLN A 125 -2.01 5.40 26.04
C GLN A 125 -2.53 5.99 24.73
N VAL A 126 -2.67 5.18 23.70
CA VAL A 126 -3.11 5.65 22.38
C VAL A 126 -4.60 6.03 22.47
N PRO A 127 -4.97 7.30 22.20
CA PRO A 127 -6.36 7.71 22.27
C PRO A 127 -7.18 7.10 21.13
N PRO A 128 -8.52 6.93 21.31
CA PRO A 128 -9.41 6.52 20.23
C PRO A 128 -9.26 7.42 19.00
N GLY A 129 -9.33 6.83 17.80
CA GLY A 129 -9.19 7.57 16.55
C GLY A 129 -7.76 8.04 16.23
N ALA A 130 -6.75 7.48 16.91
CA ALA A 130 -5.34 7.74 16.66
C ALA A 130 -4.52 6.43 16.58
N VAL A 131 -3.30 6.55 16.07
CA VAL A 131 -2.30 5.49 15.98
C VAL A 131 -0.97 5.95 16.55
N PHE A 132 -0.22 5.04 17.16
CA PHE A 132 1.17 5.28 17.56
C PHE A 132 2.08 4.64 16.53
N VAL A 133 2.89 5.46 15.86
CA VAL A 133 3.69 5.03 14.70
C VAL A 133 5.19 5.15 14.96
N VAL A 134 5.96 4.19 14.47
CA VAL A 134 7.42 4.14 14.63
C VAL A 134 8.06 3.79 13.29
N GLY A 135 9.23 4.36 13.00
CA GLY A 135 10.00 3.95 11.83
C GLY A 135 10.70 2.61 12.04
N ASP A 136 10.85 1.84 10.96
CA ASP A 136 11.56 0.55 11.04
C ASP A 136 13.05 0.76 11.34
N GLN A 137 13.64 1.89 10.91
CA GLN A 137 14.98 2.28 11.31
C GLN A 137 14.92 2.98 12.68
N ARG A 138 14.90 2.18 13.76
CA ARG A 138 14.62 2.64 15.13
C ARG A 138 15.55 3.73 15.64
N ASN A 139 16.79 3.78 15.16
CA ASN A 139 17.78 4.79 15.59
C ASN A 139 17.81 6.04 14.70
N ASN A 140 17.13 6.04 13.56
CA ASN A 140 17.19 7.13 12.59
C ASN A 140 15.80 7.50 12.05
N SER A 141 14.83 7.57 12.94
CA SER A 141 13.45 7.92 12.58
C SER A 141 12.91 8.94 13.58
N ARG A 142 12.53 10.10 13.06
CA ARG A 142 11.66 11.05 13.76
C ARG A 142 10.23 10.49 13.70
N ASP A 143 9.74 10.01 14.83
CA ASP A 143 8.45 9.35 14.97
C ASP A 143 7.85 9.56 16.36
N SER A 144 6.73 8.89 16.65
CA SER A 144 5.90 9.12 17.84
C SER A 144 6.69 9.08 19.16
N ARG A 145 7.77 8.28 19.22
CA ARG A 145 8.59 8.13 20.43
C ARG A 145 9.23 9.44 20.89
N LEU A 146 9.54 10.35 19.96
CA LEU A 146 10.16 11.64 20.29
C LEU A 146 9.17 12.64 20.90
N TYR A 147 7.88 12.40 20.74
CA TYR A 147 6.81 13.33 21.11
C TYR A 147 5.95 12.81 22.29
N VAL A 148 6.35 11.70 22.91
CA VAL A 148 5.78 11.25 24.19
C VAL A 148 6.04 12.33 25.25
N GLY A 149 5.01 12.68 26.02
CA GLY A 149 5.02 13.78 26.99
C GLY A 149 4.69 15.16 26.40
N MET A 150 4.54 15.28 25.08
CA MET A 150 4.03 16.48 24.41
C MET A 150 2.51 16.39 24.19
N PRO A 151 1.81 17.47 23.80
CA PRO A 151 0.38 17.39 23.45
C PRO A 151 0.11 16.28 22.42
N GLY A 152 -0.83 15.39 22.74
CA GLY A 152 -1.15 14.21 21.93
C GLY A 152 -0.29 12.98 22.23
N ASP A 153 0.72 13.08 23.10
CA ASP A 153 1.57 11.99 23.60
C ASP A 153 2.23 11.15 22.49
N GLY A 154 2.56 11.82 21.38
CA GLY A 154 3.09 11.20 20.17
C GLY A 154 2.09 10.43 19.32
N ALA A 155 0.83 10.31 19.75
CA ALA A 155 -0.21 9.68 18.94
C ALA A 155 -0.57 10.55 17.72
N VAL A 156 -0.76 9.89 16.59
CA VAL A 156 -1.11 10.48 15.29
C VAL A 156 -2.59 10.28 15.04
N PRO A 157 -3.40 11.35 14.92
CA PRO A 157 -4.82 11.22 14.56
C PRO A 157 -5.00 10.53 13.21
N LEU A 158 -6.00 9.66 13.07
CA LEU A 158 -6.31 8.98 11.80
C LEU A 158 -6.61 9.97 10.67
N SER A 159 -7.10 11.17 10.99
CA SER A 159 -7.31 12.25 10.01
C SER A 159 -6.02 12.76 9.35
N LYS A 160 -4.85 12.50 9.95
CA LYS A 160 -3.53 12.82 9.38
C LYS A 160 -2.94 11.67 8.57
N VAL A 161 -3.56 10.50 8.59
CA VAL A 161 -3.17 9.36 7.76
C VAL A 161 -3.79 9.52 6.37
N VAL A 162 -2.94 9.50 5.34
CA VAL A 162 -3.35 9.67 3.95
C VAL A 162 -3.73 8.32 3.32
N GLY A 163 -3.03 7.25 3.69
CA GLY A 163 -3.19 5.95 3.06
C GLY A 163 -2.36 4.87 3.70
N VAL A 164 -2.72 3.62 3.39
CA VAL A 164 -1.94 2.44 3.77
C VAL A 164 -1.06 2.03 2.60
N VAL A 165 0.23 1.82 2.86
CA VAL A 165 1.19 1.31 1.88
C VAL A 165 0.90 -0.17 1.62
N VAL A 166 0.70 -0.48 0.35
CA VAL A 166 0.26 -1.79 -0.15
C VAL A 166 1.16 -2.35 -1.24
N GLY A 167 2.11 -1.56 -1.76
CA GLY A 167 3.13 -2.07 -2.66
C GLY A 167 4.39 -1.22 -2.75
N LEU A 168 5.41 -1.77 -3.39
CA LEU A 168 6.69 -1.14 -3.70
C LEU A 168 6.97 -1.20 -5.20
N GLY A 169 7.47 -0.13 -5.78
CA GLY A 169 7.87 -0.08 -7.18
C GLY A 169 7.09 0.94 -8.01
N SER A 170 7.08 0.76 -9.33
CA SER A 170 6.57 1.75 -10.29
C SER A 170 5.10 1.53 -10.66
N VAL A 171 4.48 2.54 -11.28
CA VAL A 171 3.08 2.51 -11.78
C VAL A 171 2.79 1.31 -12.69
N LEU A 172 3.82 0.76 -13.33
CA LEU A 172 3.68 -0.40 -14.21
C LEU A 172 4.02 -1.73 -13.51
N ALA A 173 4.85 -1.70 -12.47
CA ALA A 173 5.49 -2.88 -11.90
C ALA A 173 5.61 -2.87 -10.36
N ALA A 174 4.59 -2.40 -9.64
CA ALA A 174 4.59 -2.49 -8.19
C ALA A 174 4.34 -3.93 -7.70
N ASP A 175 5.16 -4.38 -6.75
CA ASP A 175 5.00 -5.63 -6.03
C ASP A 175 4.23 -5.42 -4.72
N PRO A 176 3.46 -6.43 -4.25
CA PRO A 176 2.79 -6.36 -2.96
C PRO A 176 3.76 -6.04 -1.82
N PHE A 177 3.33 -5.19 -0.89
CA PHE A 177 4.16 -4.79 0.23
C PHE A 177 4.34 -5.94 1.22
N PRO A 178 5.58 -6.21 1.69
CA PRO A 178 5.81 -7.23 2.71
C PRO A 178 5.21 -6.80 4.04
N GLN A 179 4.17 -7.52 4.49
CA GLN A 179 3.54 -7.27 5.77
C GLN A 179 4.22 -8.05 6.89
N THR A 180 4.17 -7.50 8.11
CA THR A 180 4.68 -8.18 9.30
C THR A 180 3.57 -8.88 10.06
N THR A 181 3.86 -10.07 10.56
CA THR A 181 3.01 -10.85 11.47
C THR A 181 3.38 -10.63 12.94
N ALA A 182 4.39 -9.82 13.25
CA ALA A 182 4.96 -9.63 14.59
C ALA A 182 3.91 -9.38 15.69
N PHE A 183 2.88 -8.59 15.39
CA PHE A 183 1.84 -8.24 16.36
C PHE A 183 0.86 -9.39 16.60
N VAL A 184 0.51 -10.14 15.54
CA VAL A 184 -0.32 -11.34 15.65
C VAL A 184 0.42 -12.46 16.35
N GLU A 185 1.71 -12.63 16.07
CA GLU A 185 2.60 -13.58 16.76
C GLU A 185 2.78 -13.24 18.25
N ALA A 186 2.73 -11.95 18.60
CA ALA A 186 2.65 -11.49 19.98
C ALA A 186 1.26 -11.67 20.61
N GLY A 187 0.28 -12.20 19.86
CA GLY A 187 -1.09 -12.45 20.31
C GLY A 187 -1.99 -11.22 20.34
N LEU A 188 -1.67 -10.15 19.60
CA LEU A 188 -2.51 -8.97 19.48
C LEU A 188 -3.52 -9.14 18.34
N PRO A 189 -4.74 -8.57 18.44
CA PRO A 189 -5.74 -8.68 17.37
C PRO A 189 -5.39 -7.82 16.15
N GLY A 190 -5.97 -8.17 15.02
CA GLY A 190 -5.85 -7.44 13.75
C GLY A 190 -4.90 -8.13 12.78
N ASP A 191 -5.45 -8.60 11.66
CA ASP A 191 -4.68 -9.29 10.65
C ASP A 191 -3.78 -8.30 9.85
N PRO A 192 -2.62 -8.75 9.36
CA PRO A 192 -1.76 -7.91 8.54
C PRO A 192 -2.46 -7.47 7.24
N VAL A 193 -2.16 -6.25 6.77
CA VAL A 193 -2.83 -5.67 5.59
C VAL A 193 -2.37 -6.34 4.29
N SER A 194 -3.12 -7.33 3.79
CA SER A 194 -2.84 -7.92 2.48
C SER A 194 -3.66 -7.23 1.37
N ASP A 195 -2.98 -6.67 0.37
CA ASP A 195 -3.62 -6.12 -0.84
C ASP A 195 -2.86 -6.59 -2.08
N THR A 196 -3.46 -7.55 -2.79
CA THR A 196 -3.03 -7.99 -4.12
C THR A 196 -3.87 -7.37 -5.24
N GLY A 197 -4.79 -6.49 -4.88
CA GLY A 197 -5.79 -5.88 -5.76
C GLY A 197 -5.15 -5.06 -6.87
N PHE A 198 -4.03 -4.39 -6.61
CA PHE A 198 -3.30 -3.65 -7.65
C PHE A 198 -2.83 -4.56 -8.79
N ARG A 199 -2.15 -5.67 -8.46
CA ARG A 199 -1.62 -6.62 -9.45
C ARG A 199 -2.75 -7.27 -10.25
N THR A 200 -3.81 -7.68 -9.57
CA THR A 200 -5.01 -8.26 -10.20
C THR A 200 -5.69 -7.25 -11.14
N SER A 201 -5.90 -6.02 -10.67
CA SER A 201 -6.56 -4.96 -11.44
C SER A 201 -5.75 -4.55 -12.67
N ARG A 202 -4.42 -4.48 -12.53
CA ARG A 202 -3.50 -4.27 -13.66
C ARG A 202 -3.61 -5.37 -14.71
N ASN A 203 -3.61 -6.63 -14.27
CA ASN A 203 -3.73 -7.77 -15.19
C ASN A 203 -5.10 -7.79 -15.88
N LEU A 204 -6.17 -7.44 -15.17
CA LEU A 204 -7.51 -7.29 -15.75
C LEU A 204 -7.57 -6.14 -16.77
N ALA A 205 -6.97 -4.98 -16.47
CA ALA A 205 -6.90 -3.84 -17.38
C ALA A 205 -6.19 -4.21 -18.69
N PHE A 206 -4.98 -4.77 -18.60
CA PHE A 206 -4.21 -5.16 -19.80
C PHE A 206 -4.84 -6.34 -20.54
N GLY A 207 -5.29 -7.38 -19.83
CA GLY A 207 -5.95 -8.54 -20.42
C GLY A 207 -7.26 -8.14 -21.12
N GLY A 208 -8.04 -7.25 -20.50
CA GLY A 208 -9.26 -6.70 -21.08
C GLY A 208 -8.99 -5.93 -22.36
N ALA A 209 -7.99 -5.04 -22.37
CA ALA A 209 -7.57 -4.33 -23.58
C ALA A 209 -7.13 -5.28 -24.71
N GLY A 210 -6.40 -6.35 -24.37
CA GLY A 210 -6.02 -7.41 -25.31
C GLY A 210 -7.24 -8.13 -25.91
N LEU A 211 -8.22 -8.49 -25.09
CA LEU A 211 -9.47 -9.13 -25.56
C LEU A 211 -10.28 -8.22 -26.49
N VAL A 212 -10.32 -6.91 -26.21
CA VAL A 212 -10.94 -5.92 -27.11
C VAL A 212 -10.22 -5.89 -28.45
N ALA A 213 -8.89 -5.79 -28.45
CA ALA A 213 -8.10 -5.76 -29.68
C ALA A 213 -8.33 -7.01 -30.55
N VAL A 214 -8.28 -8.20 -29.96
CA VAL A 214 -8.55 -9.47 -30.65
C VAL A 214 -9.98 -9.51 -31.19
N GLY A 215 -10.96 -9.10 -30.39
CA GLY A 215 -12.37 -9.02 -30.76
C GLY A 215 -12.61 -8.13 -31.98
N VAL A 216 -12.03 -6.92 -31.99
CA VAL A 216 -12.14 -5.93 -33.07
C VAL A 216 -11.43 -6.40 -34.33
N ILE A 217 -10.18 -6.86 -34.22
CA ILE A 217 -9.40 -7.36 -35.37
C ILE A 217 -10.16 -8.52 -36.04
N GLY A 218 -10.64 -9.49 -35.26
CA GLY A 218 -11.39 -10.62 -35.83
C GLY A 218 -12.72 -10.20 -36.47
N ALA A 219 -13.41 -9.19 -35.94
CA ALA A 219 -14.59 -8.64 -36.59
C ALA A 219 -14.25 -7.99 -37.94
N ILE A 220 -13.18 -7.19 -38.01
CA ILE A 220 -12.71 -6.58 -39.26
C ILE A 220 -12.35 -7.66 -40.30
N VAL A 221 -11.59 -8.68 -39.90
CA VAL A 221 -11.20 -9.78 -40.79
C VAL A 221 -12.42 -10.52 -41.34
N LEU A 222 -13.44 -10.76 -40.50
CA LEU A 222 -14.71 -11.37 -40.93
C LEU A 222 -15.46 -10.49 -41.93
N VAL A 223 -15.55 -9.19 -41.68
CA VAL A 223 -16.19 -8.22 -42.60
C VAL A 223 -15.48 -8.22 -43.95
N VAL A 224 -14.15 -8.07 -43.96
CA VAL A 224 -13.33 -8.07 -45.20
C VAL A 224 -13.49 -9.38 -45.98
N ARG A 225 -13.43 -10.54 -45.30
CA ARG A 225 -13.64 -11.85 -45.93
C ARG A 225 -15.05 -11.99 -46.52
N SER A 226 -16.07 -11.55 -45.79
CA SER A 226 -17.46 -11.61 -46.25
C SER A 226 -17.69 -10.71 -47.48
N ALA A 227 -17.12 -9.51 -47.50
CA ALA A 227 -17.18 -8.59 -48.62
C ALA A 227 -16.46 -9.18 -49.86
N GLY A 228 -15.30 -9.81 -49.67
CA GLY A 228 -14.58 -10.51 -50.73
C GLY A 228 -15.38 -11.68 -51.31
N LYS A 229 -16.04 -12.49 -50.48
CA LYS A 229 -16.91 -13.59 -50.92
C LYS A 229 -18.12 -13.08 -51.72
N ARG A 230 -18.77 -12.01 -51.28
CA ARG A 230 -19.89 -11.37 -52.01
C ARG A 230 -19.45 -10.84 -53.37
N ARG A 231 -18.30 -10.15 -53.45
CA ARG A 231 -17.74 -9.66 -54.72
C ARG A 231 -17.45 -10.79 -55.71
N ARG A 232 -16.88 -11.90 -55.23
CA ARG A 232 -16.64 -13.08 -56.09
C ARG A 232 -17.93 -13.72 -56.57
N ALA A 233 -18.95 -13.84 -55.72
CA ALA A 233 -20.25 -14.38 -56.11
C ALA A 233 -20.97 -13.51 -57.14
N ALA A 234 -20.87 -12.18 -57.03
CA ALA A 234 -21.45 -11.25 -58.00
C ALA A 234 -20.70 -11.20 -59.35
N ALA A 235 -19.46 -11.72 -59.40
CA ALA A 235 -18.64 -11.76 -60.61
C ALA A 235 -18.86 -13.04 -61.45
N ILE A 236 -19.70 -13.97 -61.00
CA ILE A 236 -20.04 -15.18 -61.77
C ILE A 236 -21.16 -14.81 -62.76
N PRO A 237 -20.93 -14.88 -64.09
CA PRO A 237 -21.95 -14.55 -65.07
C PRO A 237 -23.13 -15.54 -65.01
N PRO A 238 -24.36 -15.12 -65.33
CA PRO A 238 -25.51 -16.02 -65.35
C PRO A 238 -25.26 -17.16 -66.34
N MET A 239 -25.43 -18.41 -65.89
CA MET A 239 -25.40 -19.58 -66.79
C MET A 239 -26.54 -19.43 -67.81
N ARG A 240 -26.17 -19.44 -69.09
CA ARG A 240 -27.09 -19.50 -70.22
C ARG A 240 -27.65 -20.91 -70.38
#